data_AF-A0A2P6TTG6-F1
#
_entry.id   AF-A0A2P6TTG6-F1
#
_cell.length_a   1.000
_cell.length_b   1.000
_cell.length_c   1.000
_cell.angle_alpha   90.00
_cell.angle_beta   90.00
_cell.angle_gamma   90.00
#
_symmetry.space_group_name_H-M   'P 1'
#
loop_
_entity.id
_entity.type
_entity.pdbx_description
1 polymer ?
#
loop_
_entity_poly.entity_id
_entity_poly.type
_entity_poly.pdbx_seq_one_letter_code
_entity_poly.pdbx_strand_id
1 'polypeptide(L)'
;MATLAVAMLGLPPGGTSVLADIGCGSGLSCRALQATGAAWIGTDITQEMLQLAAAACGCAGLLALSDFGQGLPLRPACLDGAISISAVQWLCSSSNSSSSGGGSGGGNGGLISGPPPGMRRFFAALHSCLVPGAAAALQVYPEDDAQAQQLVAGALQSGLNAGLHVSFPHATPAKKLYLLVQRPLGPDGPCQGSHLSQHCCSLAWPKTGSCLLSWARHLQQQQRPLPADLLPAVERMQQEHAAAGKHMLRLLGRAEGAVSAAASSSAQPEKIVLYRGKGMRLFRLLVRLKVFQLAGIAALAVPINTFLATGNVESTQVVMAAGLVVGAGVASTTLWYYSRRYLGELSLLPSGVAGQPPRLRLSVLDFWGNREDNDVALQALVPPLAQLPEPSQRAAAMEPLLPLDVEGDRQYFLSVRYGTVLEPQTLRQLLAGQLEGQQLRADDDSS
;
A
#
# COMPACT_ATOMS: atom_id res chain seq x y z
N MET A 1 19.69 7.41 6.42
CA MET A 1 20.15 6.03 6.11
C MET A 1 21.58 5.89 6.57
N ALA A 2 22.48 6.75 6.10
CA ALA A 2 23.86 6.84 6.58
C ALA A 2 23.99 6.92 8.12
N THR A 3 23.26 7.80 8.81
CA THR A 3 23.30 7.89 10.29
C THR A 3 22.96 6.57 10.99
N LEU A 4 21.97 5.83 10.48
CA LEU A 4 21.62 4.52 11.04
C LEU A 4 22.71 3.48 10.74
N ALA A 5 23.28 3.49 9.52
CA ALA A 5 24.38 2.61 9.16
C ALA A 5 25.62 2.86 10.05
N VAL A 6 25.96 4.11 10.32
CA VAL A 6 27.04 4.48 11.24
C VAL A 6 26.74 3.99 12.66
N ALA A 7 25.52 4.19 13.16
CA ALA A 7 25.13 3.70 14.47
C ALA A 7 25.19 2.16 14.57
N MET A 8 24.94 1.44 13.47
CA MET A 8 25.08 -0.02 13.40
C MET A 8 26.52 -0.51 13.52
N LEU A 9 27.52 0.33 13.27
CA LEU A 9 28.93 -0.04 13.41
C LEU A 9 29.35 -0.26 14.87
N GLY A 10 28.63 0.36 15.82
CA GLY A 10 28.93 0.22 17.25
C GLY A 10 30.32 0.74 17.63
N LEU A 11 30.75 1.85 17.02
CA LEU A 11 32.07 2.43 17.26
C LEU A 11 32.26 2.78 18.75
N PRO A 12 33.46 2.56 19.32
CA PRO A 12 33.74 2.89 20.70
C PRO A 12 33.71 4.42 20.91
N PRO A 13 33.16 4.90 22.04
CA PRO A 13 33.14 6.33 22.34
C PRO A 13 34.56 6.87 22.54
N GLY A 14 34.88 8.01 21.92
CA GLY A 14 36.13 8.75 22.15
C GLY A 14 37.39 8.17 21.50
N GLY A 15 37.27 7.19 20.59
CA GLY A 15 38.39 6.64 19.83
C GLY A 15 38.68 7.38 18.52
N THR A 16 39.93 7.35 18.06
CA THR A 16 40.27 7.70 16.68
C THR A 16 39.90 6.52 15.79
N SER A 17 38.89 6.68 14.93
CA SER A 17 38.48 5.66 13.97
C SER A 17 38.76 6.10 12.54
N VAL A 18 39.08 5.13 11.68
CA VAL A 18 39.13 5.30 10.23
C VAL A 18 37.96 4.56 9.61
N LEU A 19 37.08 5.30 8.92
CA LEU A 19 35.87 4.77 8.32
C LEU A 19 35.89 4.87 6.79
N ALA A 20 35.18 3.98 6.11
CA ALA A 20 34.98 4.07 4.66
C ALA A 20 33.52 4.30 4.29
N ASP A 21 33.27 5.13 3.29
CA ASP A 21 31.99 5.25 2.59
C ASP A 21 32.15 4.72 1.16
N ILE A 22 31.61 3.53 0.91
CA ILE A 22 31.80 2.80 -0.35
C ILE A 22 30.62 3.07 -1.27
N GLY A 23 30.89 3.66 -2.43
CA GLY A 23 29.86 4.22 -3.31
C GLY A 23 29.30 5.51 -2.72
N CYS A 24 30.18 6.44 -2.34
CA CYS A 24 29.82 7.66 -1.61
C CYS A 24 29.05 8.68 -2.47
N GLY A 25 29.03 8.50 -3.79
CA GLY A 25 28.35 9.39 -4.73
C GLY A 25 28.79 10.83 -4.57
N SER A 26 27.83 11.73 -4.37
CA SER A 26 28.05 13.16 -4.21
C SER A 26 28.38 13.56 -2.75
N GLY A 27 28.76 12.61 -1.90
CA GLY A 27 29.18 12.86 -0.52
C GLY A 27 28.05 13.08 0.49
N LEU A 28 26.80 12.75 0.15
CA LEU A 28 25.66 12.92 1.07
C LEU A 28 25.77 12.00 2.31
N SER A 29 26.24 10.78 2.12
CA SER A 29 26.49 9.82 3.21
C SER A 29 27.73 10.16 4.02
N CYS A 30 28.76 10.78 3.40
CA CYS A 30 29.98 11.25 4.06
C CYS A 30 29.71 12.15 5.26
N ARG A 31 28.64 12.96 5.21
CA ARG A 31 28.24 13.84 6.34
C ARG A 31 27.94 13.07 7.63
N ALA A 32 27.42 11.84 7.52
CA ALA A 32 27.17 11.01 8.69
C ALA A 32 28.47 10.51 9.32
N LEU A 33 29.52 10.29 8.53
CA LEU A 33 30.85 9.95 9.03
C LEU A 33 31.53 11.19 9.61
N GLN A 34 31.42 12.34 8.95
CA GLN A 34 31.95 13.60 9.48
C GLN A 34 31.37 13.94 10.87
N ALA A 35 30.08 13.65 11.09
CA ALA A 35 29.42 13.88 12.38
C ALA A 35 29.98 13.03 13.53
N THR A 36 30.70 11.93 13.24
CA THR A 36 31.36 11.12 14.29
C THR A 36 32.71 11.71 14.70
N GLY A 37 33.28 12.64 13.92
CA GLY A 37 34.64 13.12 14.09
C GLY A 37 35.73 12.14 13.66
N ALA A 38 35.37 10.97 13.12
CA ALA A 38 36.32 9.99 12.60
C ALA A 38 36.98 10.46 11.30
N ALA A 39 38.20 10.00 11.04
CA ALA A 39 38.79 10.12 9.72
C ALA A 39 38.02 9.21 8.75
N TRP A 40 37.78 9.66 7.52
CA TRP A 40 37.02 8.87 6.57
C TRP A 40 37.53 8.97 5.13
N ILE A 41 37.28 7.89 4.38
CA ILE A 41 37.59 7.75 2.97
C ILE A 41 36.28 7.47 2.21
N GLY A 42 35.95 8.28 1.22
CA GLY A 42 34.85 8.02 0.29
C GLY A 42 35.36 7.48 -1.03
N THR A 43 34.74 6.41 -1.53
CA THR A 43 35.05 5.87 -2.86
C THR A 43 33.82 5.88 -3.77
N ASP A 44 34.00 6.20 -5.04
CA ASP A 44 32.94 6.11 -6.04
C ASP A 44 33.52 5.78 -7.42
N ILE A 45 32.74 5.15 -8.28
CA ILE A 45 33.16 4.77 -9.64
C ILE A 45 33.11 5.96 -10.62
N THR A 46 32.33 6.99 -10.29
CA THR A 46 32.07 8.15 -11.17
C THR A 46 32.86 9.38 -10.74
N GLN A 47 33.67 9.92 -11.66
CA GLN A 47 34.49 11.09 -11.39
C GLN A 47 33.65 12.35 -11.11
N GLU A 48 32.54 12.51 -11.81
CA GLU A 48 31.61 13.65 -11.67
C GLU A 48 30.99 13.65 -10.26
N MET A 49 30.62 12.47 -9.75
CA MET A 49 30.07 12.34 -8.40
C MET A 49 31.11 12.72 -7.35
N LEU A 50 32.38 12.31 -7.53
CA LEU A 50 33.47 12.71 -6.64
C LEU A 50 33.77 14.21 -6.67
N GLN A 51 33.63 14.87 -7.82
CA GLN A 51 33.75 16.33 -7.90
C GLN A 51 32.67 17.03 -7.07
N LEU A 52 31.42 16.54 -7.14
CA LEU A 52 30.33 17.03 -6.28
C LEU A 52 30.60 16.74 -4.80
N ALA A 53 31.11 15.55 -4.48
CA ALA A 53 31.48 15.18 -3.12
C ALA A 53 32.58 16.07 -2.56
N ALA A 54 33.62 16.38 -3.36
CA ALA A 54 34.70 17.27 -2.98
C ALA A 54 34.18 18.69 -2.70
N ALA A 55 33.28 19.20 -3.54
CA ALA A 55 32.64 20.49 -3.32
C ALA A 55 31.76 20.51 -2.05
N ALA A 56 31.06 19.41 -1.76
CA ALA A 56 30.14 19.33 -0.62
C ALA A 56 30.83 19.03 0.72
N CYS A 57 31.91 18.25 0.73
CA CYS A 57 32.61 17.81 1.94
C CYS A 57 33.85 18.67 2.25
N GLY A 58 34.34 19.44 1.27
CA GLY A 58 35.59 20.21 1.40
C GLY A 58 36.78 19.29 1.68
N CYS A 59 37.65 19.71 2.60
CA CYS A 59 38.85 18.96 3.01
C CYS A 59 38.62 18.03 4.22
N ALA A 60 37.38 17.68 4.56
CA ALA A 60 37.04 16.93 5.77
C ALA A 60 37.34 15.41 5.69
N GLY A 61 37.68 14.89 4.51
CA GLY A 61 38.00 13.48 4.28
C GLY A 61 38.71 13.25 2.94
N LEU A 62 39.06 12.00 2.65
CA LEU A 62 39.73 11.62 1.41
C LEU A 62 38.72 11.04 0.42
N LEU A 63 38.81 11.41 -0.85
CA LEU A 63 37.96 10.90 -1.92
C LEU A 63 38.81 10.18 -2.97
N ALA A 64 38.36 9.02 -3.43
CA ALA A 64 39.10 8.22 -4.41
C ALA A 64 38.17 7.61 -5.48
N LEU A 65 38.62 7.71 -6.73
CA LEU A 65 37.97 7.04 -7.87
C LEU A 65 38.27 5.54 -7.80
N SER A 66 37.25 4.72 -7.58
CA SER A 66 37.40 3.29 -7.39
C SER A 66 36.12 2.52 -7.72
N ASP A 67 36.27 1.48 -8.55
CA ASP A 67 35.24 0.46 -8.78
C ASP A 67 35.35 -0.62 -7.70
N PHE A 68 34.46 -0.57 -6.70
CA PHE A 68 34.44 -1.56 -5.62
C PHE A 68 34.13 -2.99 -6.08
N GLY A 69 33.61 -3.19 -7.29
CA GLY A 69 33.45 -4.50 -7.93
C GLY A 69 34.76 -5.13 -8.37
N GLN A 70 35.86 -4.37 -8.42
CA GLN A 70 37.22 -4.87 -8.66
C GLN A 70 37.96 -5.17 -7.33
N GLY A 71 37.38 -4.77 -6.19
CA GLY A 71 38.01 -4.81 -4.87
C GLY A 71 38.16 -3.41 -4.29
N LEU A 72 38.75 -3.31 -3.10
CA LEU A 72 39.01 -2.05 -2.42
C LEU A 72 40.52 -1.77 -2.42
N PRO A 73 40.99 -0.61 -2.94
CA PRO A 73 42.42 -0.27 -3.01
C PRO A 73 42.95 0.25 -1.67
N LEU A 74 42.67 -0.47 -0.59
CA LEU A 74 43.02 -0.10 0.78
C LEU A 74 43.92 -1.17 1.40
N ARG A 75 44.71 -0.77 2.40
CA ARG A 75 45.61 -1.70 3.09
C ARG A 75 44.80 -2.69 3.93
N PRO A 76 45.30 -3.91 4.15
CA PRO A 76 44.69 -4.82 5.11
C PRO A 76 44.58 -4.19 6.50
N ALA A 77 43.47 -4.45 7.21
CA ALA A 77 43.20 -4.02 8.57
C ALA A 77 43.43 -2.52 8.82
N CYS A 78 42.90 -1.66 7.94
CA CYS A 78 42.99 -0.20 8.08
C CYS A 78 41.65 0.49 8.37
N LEU A 79 40.52 -0.25 8.37
CA LEU A 79 39.19 0.30 8.60
C LEU A 79 38.59 -0.20 9.91
N ASP A 80 38.20 0.72 10.79
CA ASP A 80 37.44 0.43 12.01
C ASP A 80 35.94 0.24 11.72
N GLY A 81 35.51 0.64 10.54
CA GLY A 81 34.19 0.32 10.02
C GLY A 81 33.98 0.85 8.60
N ALA A 82 32.92 0.38 7.95
CA ALA A 82 32.53 0.88 6.64
C ALA A 82 31.02 0.99 6.49
N ILE A 83 30.57 1.98 5.73
CA ILE A 83 29.18 2.07 5.29
C ILE A 83 29.12 2.04 3.77
N SER A 84 27.98 1.63 3.24
CA SER A 84 27.63 1.84 1.83
C SER A 84 26.14 2.12 1.76
N ILE A 85 25.75 3.23 1.13
CA ILE A 85 24.36 3.65 1.09
C ILE A 85 23.86 3.58 -0.34
N SER A 86 23.00 2.61 -0.63
CA SER A 86 22.36 2.47 -1.93
C SER A 86 23.34 2.23 -3.09
N ALA A 87 24.47 1.54 -2.86
CA ALA A 87 25.46 1.25 -3.90
C ALA A 87 25.74 -0.24 -4.12
N VAL A 88 25.92 -1.05 -3.06
CA VAL A 88 26.38 -2.45 -3.19
C VAL A 88 25.43 -3.33 -4.04
N GLN A 89 24.14 -2.98 -4.17
CA GLN A 89 23.22 -3.73 -5.04
C GLN A 89 23.63 -3.72 -6.52
N TRP A 90 24.42 -2.76 -6.98
CA TRP A 90 24.95 -2.74 -8.35
C TRP A 90 25.82 -3.97 -8.68
N LEU A 91 26.38 -4.65 -7.67
CA LEU A 91 27.13 -5.90 -7.84
C LEU A 91 26.24 -7.08 -8.25
N CYS A 92 24.92 -6.99 -8.01
CA CYS A 92 23.96 -8.01 -8.45
C CYS A 92 23.75 -7.94 -9.97
N SER A 93 23.78 -6.73 -10.55
CA SER A 93 23.50 -6.47 -11.97
C SER A 93 24.60 -6.95 -12.92
N SER A 94 25.86 -7.06 -12.45
CA SER A 94 27.01 -7.53 -13.25
C SER A 94 26.91 -8.99 -13.72
N SER A 95 25.89 -9.73 -13.26
CA SER A 95 25.61 -11.12 -13.65
C SER A 95 25.09 -11.24 -15.09
N ASN A 96 24.34 -10.24 -15.57
CA ASN A 96 23.71 -10.29 -16.90
C ASN A 96 24.68 -10.00 -18.06
N SER A 97 25.83 -9.39 -17.77
CA SER A 97 26.84 -9.03 -18.78
C SER A 97 27.73 -10.20 -19.20
N SER A 98 27.64 -11.35 -18.52
CA SER A 98 28.50 -12.51 -18.74
C SER A 98 27.81 -13.67 -19.46
N SER A 99 26.56 -13.46 -19.95
CA SER A 99 25.72 -14.50 -20.57
C SER A 99 25.43 -14.26 -22.06
N SER A 100 26.05 -13.27 -22.70
CA SER A 100 25.99 -13.10 -24.17
C SER A 100 27.03 -14.00 -24.86
N GLY A 101 26.95 -15.31 -24.62
CA GLY A 101 27.83 -16.32 -25.18
C GLY A 101 27.25 -17.73 -25.06
N GLY A 102 26.43 -18.11 -26.04
CA GLY A 102 26.17 -19.49 -26.49
C GLY A 102 25.67 -20.53 -25.48
N GLY A 103 24.41 -20.93 -25.59
CA GLY A 103 23.93 -22.17 -24.96
C GLY A 103 22.42 -22.35 -24.95
N SER A 104 21.91 -23.08 -25.94
CA SER A 104 20.57 -23.67 -25.94
C SER A 104 20.45 -24.72 -24.82
N GLY A 105 19.33 -24.76 -24.10
CA GLY A 105 19.02 -25.85 -23.17
C GLY A 105 17.97 -25.49 -22.12
N GLY A 106 16.75 -26.00 -22.30
CA GLY A 106 15.69 -25.93 -21.29
C GLY A 106 15.98 -26.84 -20.08
N GLY A 107 15.41 -26.48 -18.92
CA GLY A 107 15.42 -27.33 -17.73
C GLY A 107 14.89 -26.61 -16.49
N ASN A 108 13.75 -27.07 -15.97
CA ASN A 108 13.21 -26.74 -14.66
C ASN A 108 14.19 -27.07 -13.52
N GLY A 109 14.29 -26.19 -12.52
CA GLY A 109 14.92 -26.48 -11.23
C GLY A 109 15.62 -25.26 -10.62
N GLY A 110 15.00 -24.66 -9.59
CA GLY A 110 15.50 -23.49 -8.87
C GLY A 110 16.82 -23.73 -8.13
N LEU A 111 17.94 -23.67 -8.86
CA LEU A 111 19.28 -23.57 -8.29
C LEU A 111 19.58 -22.09 -8.02
N ILE A 112 19.74 -21.76 -6.75
CA ILE A 112 20.19 -20.44 -6.28
C ILE A 112 21.54 -20.16 -6.95
N SER A 113 21.56 -19.18 -7.85
CA SER A 113 22.80 -18.75 -8.51
C SER A 113 23.72 -18.13 -7.46
N GLY A 114 24.96 -18.63 -7.32
CA GLY A 114 25.93 -18.13 -6.35
C GLY A 114 26.28 -16.64 -6.54
N PRO A 115 26.99 -16.02 -5.58
CA PRO A 115 27.31 -14.59 -5.64
C PRO A 115 28.17 -14.26 -6.86
N PRO A 116 27.92 -13.15 -7.60
CA PRO A 116 28.67 -12.78 -8.80
C PRO A 116 30.17 -12.54 -8.55
N PRO A 117 31.05 -12.63 -9.56
CA PRO A 117 32.49 -12.44 -9.39
C PRO A 117 32.88 -11.10 -8.75
N GLY A 118 32.21 -10.01 -9.15
CA GLY A 118 32.46 -8.68 -8.56
C GLY A 118 32.07 -8.62 -7.08
N MET A 119 30.95 -9.26 -6.71
CA MET A 119 30.51 -9.39 -5.33
C MET A 119 31.51 -10.16 -4.47
N ARG A 120 32.07 -11.26 -5.00
CA ARG A 120 33.10 -12.05 -4.30
C ARG A 120 34.38 -11.24 -4.07
N ARG A 121 34.86 -10.51 -5.09
CA ARG A 121 36.03 -9.63 -4.95
C ARG A 121 35.78 -8.51 -3.94
N PHE A 122 34.61 -7.89 -3.99
CA PHE A 122 34.21 -6.84 -3.07
C PHE A 122 34.26 -7.32 -1.61
N PHE A 123 33.58 -8.42 -1.28
CA PHE A 123 33.54 -8.91 0.10
C PHE A 123 34.88 -9.46 0.58
N ALA A 124 35.67 -10.09 -0.29
CA ALA A 124 37.04 -10.51 0.04
C ALA A 124 37.94 -9.30 0.37
N ALA A 125 37.84 -8.23 -0.41
CA ALA A 125 38.57 -6.99 -0.13
C ALA A 125 38.07 -6.33 1.15
N LEU A 126 36.75 -6.27 1.37
CA LEU A 126 36.15 -5.72 2.59
C LEU A 126 36.61 -6.48 3.84
N HIS A 127 36.61 -7.83 3.80
CA HIS A 127 37.17 -8.67 4.86
C HIS A 127 38.63 -8.33 5.13
N SER A 128 39.45 -8.17 4.09
CA SER A 128 40.86 -7.79 4.25
C SER A 128 41.03 -6.43 4.91
N CYS A 129 40.25 -5.42 4.50
CA CYS A 129 40.41 -4.03 4.91
C CYS A 129 39.90 -3.73 6.33
N LEU A 130 38.85 -4.41 6.80
CA LEU A 130 38.32 -4.23 8.15
C LEU A 130 39.29 -4.74 9.21
N VAL A 131 39.48 -4.05 10.33
CA VAL A 131 40.20 -4.62 11.49
C VAL A 131 39.41 -5.80 12.09
N PRO A 132 40.06 -6.80 12.72
CA PRO A 132 39.33 -7.89 13.38
C PRO A 132 38.29 -7.35 14.38
N GLY A 133 37.05 -7.85 14.29
CA GLY A 133 35.93 -7.38 15.09
C GLY A 133 35.15 -6.19 14.51
N ALA A 134 35.70 -5.44 13.54
CA ALA A 134 35.00 -4.31 12.92
C ALA A 134 33.83 -4.76 12.03
N ALA A 135 32.86 -3.87 11.90
CA ALA A 135 31.64 -4.09 11.15
C ALA A 135 31.55 -3.21 9.91
N ALA A 136 30.74 -3.62 8.95
CA ALA A 136 30.27 -2.76 7.88
C ALA A 136 28.75 -2.85 7.72
N ALA A 137 28.11 -1.69 7.52
CA ALA A 137 26.66 -1.58 7.38
C ALA A 137 26.31 -1.10 5.96
N LEU A 138 25.79 -2.01 5.15
CA LEU A 138 25.54 -1.81 3.72
C LEU A 138 24.04 -1.71 3.47
N GLN A 139 23.53 -0.49 3.28
CA GLN A 139 22.13 -0.28 2.92
C GLN A 139 21.92 -0.61 1.43
N VAL A 140 21.00 -1.53 1.15
CA VAL A 140 20.78 -2.12 -0.18
C VAL A 140 19.30 -2.15 -0.56
N TYR A 141 19.06 -2.27 -1.87
CA TYR A 141 17.73 -2.45 -2.47
C TYR A 141 17.76 -3.69 -3.40
N PRO A 142 17.75 -4.92 -2.86
CA PRO A 142 17.64 -6.11 -3.71
C PRO A 142 16.26 -6.14 -4.38
N GLU A 143 16.20 -6.59 -5.63
CA GLU A 143 14.96 -6.69 -6.40
C GLU A 143 14.08 -7.86 -5.91
N ASP A 144 14.71 -8.95 -5.48
CA ASP A 144 14.06 -10.16 -5.01
C ASP A 144 14.80 -10.86 -3.86
N ASP A 145 14.21 -11.93 -3.34
CA ASP A 145 14.79 -12.75 -2.26
C ASP A 145 16.12 -13.39 -2.68
N ALA A 146 16.30 -13.71 -3.96
CA ALA A 146 17.50 -14.37 -4.47
C ALA A 146 18.70 -13.42 -4.43
N GLN A 147 18.54 -12.17 -4.88
CA GLN A 147 19.56 -11.14 -4.77
C GLN A 147 19.93 -10.84 -3.32
N ALA A 148 18.93 -10.78 -2.42
CA ALA A 148 19.18 -10.61 -0.99
C ALA A 148 20.02 -11.76 -0.41
N GLN A 149 19.73 -13.01 -0.81
CA GLN A 149 20.50 -14.19 -0.42
C GLN A 149 21.91 -14.21 -1.04
N GLN A 150 22.07 -13.77 -2.28
CA GLN A 150 23.39 -13.66 -2.93
C GLN A 150 24.32 -12.72 -2.16
N LEU A 151 23.81 -11.57 -1.71
CA LEU A 151 24.57 -10.61 -0.91
C LEU A 151 25.05 -11.23 0.41
N VAL A 152 24.17 -11.93 1.12
CA VAL A 152 24.51 -12.64 2.36
C VAL A 152 25.54 -13.74 2.08
N ALA A 153 25.31 -14.56 1.05
CA ALA A 153 26.20 -15.65 0.66
C ALA A 153 27.60 -15.13 0.26
N GLY A 154 27.69 -14.02 -0.48
CA GLY A 154 28.96 -13.42 -0.87
C GLY A 154 29.79 -12.97 0.33
N ALA A 155 29.15 -12.39 1.35
CA ALA A 155 29.80 -12.01 2.59
C ALA A 155 30.28 -13.25 3.37
N LEU A 156 29.40 -14.23 3.59
CA LEU A 156 29.72 -15.47 4.32
C LEU A 156 30.86 -16.26 3.65
N GLN A 157 30.83 -16.40 2.32
CA GLN A 157 31.89 -17.07 1.55
C GLN A 157 33.25 -16.36 1.64
N SER A 158 33.26 -15.07 1.99
CA SER A 158 34.48 -14.28 2.16
C SER A 158 34.99 -14.28 3.61
N GLY A 159 34.42 -15.12 4.49
CA GLY A 159 34.82 -15.22 5.90
C GLY A 159 34.25 -14.13 6.82
N LEU A 160 33.26 -13.36 6.35
CA LEU A 160 32.54 -12.38 7.18
C LEU A 160 31.33 -13.04 7.84
N ASN A 161 31.00 -12.62 9.07
CA ASN A 161 29.66 -12.82 9.61
C ASN A 161 28.70 -11.84 8.92
N ALA A 162 27.45 -12.25 8.64
CA ALA A 162 26.53 -11.44 7.86
C ALA A 162 25.07 -11.63 8.30
N GLY A 163 24.25 -10.59 8.16
CA GLY A 163 22.81 -10.68 8.38
C GLY A 163 22.03 -9.48 7.88
N LEU A 164 20.77 -9.71 7.54
CA LEU A 164 19.88 -8.67 7.00
C LEU A 164 19.06 -8.03 8.11
N HIS A 165 19.10 -6.70 8.15
CA HIS A 165 18.38 -5.87 9.10
C HIS A 165 17.43 -4.92 8.39
N VAL A 166 16.16 -4.93 8.80
CA VAL A 166 15.10 -4.16 8.17
C VAL A 166 14.71 -3.00 9.08
N SER A 167 14.87 -1.79 8.58
CA SER A 167 14.20 -0.60 9.10
C SER A 167 12.86 -0.43 8.37
N PHE A 168 11.80 -0.08 9.10
CA PHE A 168 10.42 -0.03 8.61
C PHE A 168 9.94 -1.37 7.98
N PRO A 169 9.86 -2.47 8.74
CA PRO A 169 9.47 -3.79 8.21
C PRO A 169 8.01 -3.87 7.75
N HIS A 170 7.16 -2.96 8.25
CA HIS A 170 5.74 -2.87 7.92
C HIS A 170 5.49 -2.71 6.41
N ALA A 171 4.26 -3.04 5.96
CA ALA A 171 3.83 -2.96 4.56
C ALA A 171 3.68 -1.50 4.07
N THR A 172 4.81 -0.79 4.00
CA THR A 172 4.93 0.59 3.51
C THR A 172 6.08 0.64 2.50
N PRO A 173 6.07 1.61 1.57
CA PRO A 173 7.19 1.80 0.65
C PRO A 173 8.48 2.29 1.36
N ALA A 174 8.43 2.59 2.66
CA ALA A 174 9.55 3.13 3.42
C ALA A 174 10.58 2.08 3.87
N LYS A 175 10.41 0.81 3.49
CA LYS A 175 11.30 -0.29 3.88
C LYS A 175 12.74 -0.01 3.45
N LYS A 176 13.66 -0.18 4.40
CA LYS A 176 15.11 0.01 4.18
C LYS A 176 15.85 -1.20 4.71
N LEU A 177 16.55 -1.89 3.81
CA LEU A 177 17.32 -3.08 4.13
C LEU A 177 18.79 -2.72 4.34
N TYR A 178 19.39 -3.22 5.41
CA TYR A 178 20.80 -3.09 5.74
C TYR A 178 21.39 -4.49 5.85
N LEU A 179 22.37 -4.80 5.02
CA LEU A 179 23.25 -5.95 5.24
C LEU A 179 24.33 -5.51 6.23
N LEU A 180 24.25 -6.02 7.45
CA LEU A 180 25.31 -5.88 8.44
C LEU A 180 26.30 -7.02 8.23
N VAL A 181 27.57 -6.70 8.12
CA VAL A 181 28.67 -7.68 8.09
C VAL A 181 29.68 -7.37 9.17
N GLN A 182 30.39 -8.38 9.67
CA GLN A 182 31.41 -8.21 10.70
C GLN A 182 32.59 -9.16 10.45
N ARG A 183 33.81 -8.63 10.57
CA ARG A 183 35.03 -9.44 10.53
C ARG A 183 35.20 -10.18 11.87
N PRO A 184 35.39 -11.51 11.89
CA PRO A 184 35.67 -12.24 13.12
C PRO A 184 36.94 -11.75 13.83
N LEU A 185 37.02 -11.90 15.16
CA LEU A 185 38.18 -11.49 15.98
C LEU A 185 39.43 -12.38 15.78
N GLY A 186 39.27 -13.60 15.23
CA GLY A 186 40.35 -14.54 14.96
C GLY A 186 39.86 -15.83 14.29
N PRO A 187 40.75 -16.73 13.85
CA PRO A 187 40.41 -17.99 13.20
C PRO A 187 39.66 -18.97 14.12
N ASP A 188 39.90 -18.90 15.44
CA ASP A 188 39.25 -19.73 16.47
C ASP A 188 38.14 -19.00 17.24
N GLY A 189 37.88 -17.72 16.93
CA GLY A 189 36.66 -17.06 17.37
C GLY A 189 35.47 -17.83 16.81
N PRO A 190 34.32 -17.93 17.51
CA PRO A 190 33.26 -18.89 17.17
C PRO A 190 32.97 -18.91 15.66
N CYS A 191 33.54 -19.94 15.00
CA CYS A 191 33.28 -20.29 13.61
C CYS A 191 31.91 -20.94 13.57
N GLN A 192 30.88 -20.14 13.72
CA GLN A 192 29.53 -20.53 13.39
C GLN A 192 29.07 -19.48 12.40
N GLY A 193 28.56 -19.91 11.24
CA GLY A 193 27.88 -19.06 10.26
C GLY A 193 26.69 -18.37 10.91
N SER A 194 26.99 -17.43 11.79
CA SER A 194 26.07 -16.77 12.69
C SER A 194 25.45 -15.69 11.84
N HIS A 195 24.33 -16.07 11.22
CA HIS A 195 23.42 -15.12 10.63
C HIS A 195 23.20 -14.03 11.70
N LEU A 196 23.73 -12.83 11.48
CA LEU A 196 23.52 -11.70 12.41
C LEU A 196 22.01 -11.41 12.56
N SER A 197 21.19 -11.96 11.66
CA SER A 197 19.73 -11.93 11.64
C SER A 197 19.01 -13.21 12.08
N GLN A 198 19.59 -14.08 12.92
CA GLN A 198 18.91 -15.29 13.45
C GLN A 198 17.59 -15.01 14.22
N HIS A 199 17.27 -13.73 14.49
CA HIS A 199 16.10 -13.28 15.24
C HIS A 199 15.06 -12.71 14.30
N CYS A 200 14.31 -13.57 13.64
CA CYS A 200 13.38 -13.15 12.59
C CYS A 200 12.23 -12.30 13.15
N CYS A 201 12.00 -11.15 12.54
CA CYS A 201 10.76 -10.42 12.73
C CYS A 201 9.75 -10.92 11.70
N SER A 202 8.55 -11.34 12.12
CA SER A 202 7.52 -11.86 11.21
C SER A 202 7.09 -10.85 10.12
N LEU A 203 7.39 -9.56 10.33
CA LEU A 203 7.11 -8.48 9.39
C LEU A 203 8.34 -8.11 8.54
N ALA A 204 9.55 -8.54 8.91
CA ALA A 204 10.75 -8.24 8.15
C ALA A 204 10.76 -9.05 6.83
N TRP A 205 11.15 -8.37 5.76
CA TRP A 205 11.40 -9.00 4.46
C TRP A 205 12.90 -8.87 4.13
N PRO A 206 13.55 -9.94 3.60
CA PRO A 206 13.02 -11.30 3.50
C PRO A 206 12.68 -11.88 4.88
N LYS A 207 11.86 -12.93 4.97
CA LYS A 207 11.41 -13.51 6.27
C LYS A 207 12.58 -14.06 7.13
N THR A 208 13.78 -14.07 6.58
CA THR A 208 15.07 -14.40 7.23
C THR A 208 15.79 -13.18 7.82
N GLY A 209 15.23 -11.98 7.65
CA GLY A 209 15.76 -10.73 8.19
C GLY A 209 15.23 -10.41 9.60
N SER A 210 15.98 -9.57 10.31
CA SER A 210 15.60 -9.06 11.64
C SER A 210 15.21 -7.59 11.55
N CYS A 211 14.18 -7.15 12.26
CA CYS A 211 13.99 -5.71 12.47
C CYS A 211 14.94 -5.18 13.56
N LEU A 212 15.16 -3.86 13.60
CA LEU A 212 16.02 -3.22 14.63
C LEU A 212 15.61 -3.58 16.06
N LEU A 213 14.30 -3.68 16.34
CA LEU A 213 13.80 -4.03 17.66
C LEU A 213 14.12 -5.48 18.04
N SER A 214 13.98 -6.41 17.09
CA SER A 214 14.33 -7.82 17.29
C SER A 214 15.82 -7.96 17.57
N TRP A 215 16.65 -7.25 16.81
CA TRP A 215 18.09 -7.23 17.00
C TRP A 215 18.51 -6.64 18.35
N ALA A 216 17.91 -5.51 18.75
CA ALA A 216 18.18 -4.90 20.06
C ALA A 216 17.83 -5.83 21.23
N ARG A 217 16.67 -6.51 21.15
CA ARG A 217 16.28 -7.53 22.14
C ARG A 217 17.27 -8.69 22.21
N HIS A 218 17.77 -9.13 21.06
CA HIS A 218 18.78 -10.18 21.03
C HIS A 218 20.09 -9.74 21.71
N LEU A 219 20.59 -8.54 21.41
CA LEU A 219 21.80 -8.02 22.08
C LEU A 219 21.60 -7.97 23.60
N GLN A 220 20.44 -7.51 24.06
CA GLN A 220 20.09 -7.48 25.48
C GLN A 220 20.07 -8.89 26.11
N GLN A 221 19.50 -9.89 25.42
CA GLN A 221 19.51 -11.28 25.89
C GLN A 221 20.93 -11.86 26.00
N GLN A 222 21.84 -11.43 25.13
CA GLN A 222 23.25 -11.81 25.15
C GLN A 222 24.09 -10.95 26.11
N GLN A 223 23.45 -10.10 26.92
CA GLN A 223 24.12 -9.15 27.83
C GLN A 223 25.13 -8.22 27.11
N ARG A 224 24.92 -7.97 25.82
CA ARG A 224 25.71 -7.03 25.02
C ARG A 224 25.05 -5.66 25.05
N PRO A 225 25.81 -4.57 25.30
CA PRO A 225 25.25 -3.23 25.28
C PRO A 225 24.78 -2.87 23.86
N LEU A 226 23.59 -2.28 23.76
CA LEU A 226 23.12 -1.66 22.52
C LEU A 226 23.85 -0.31 22.37
N PRO A 227 24.46 -0.02 21.21
CA PRO A 227 25.02 1.31 20.92
C PRO A 227 24.00 2.41 21.19
N ALA A 228 24.40 3.44 21.94
CA ALA A 228 23.50 4.54 22.34
C ALA A 228 22.85 5.22 21.12
N ASP A 229 23.60 5.34 20.02
CA ASP A 229 23.14 5.95 18.77
C ASP A 229 22.01 5.16 18.07
N LEU A 230 21.82 3.89 18.44
CA LEU A 230 20.72 3.07 17.92
C LEU A 230 19.42 3.23 18.71
N LEU A 231 19.46 3.74 19.95
CA LEU A 231 18.28 3.86 20.83
C LEU A 231 17.11 4.58 20.14
N PRO A 232 17.29 5.77 19.51
CA PRO A 232 16.17 6.47 18.88
C PRO A 232 15.53 5.68 17.73
N ALA A 233 16.33 4.90 17.00
CA ALA A 233 15.84 4.08 15.89
C ALA A 233 15.08 2.84 16.40
N VAL A 234 15.52 2.26 17.52
CA VAL A 234 14.86 1.13 18.18
C VAL A 234 13.53 1.56 18.82
N GLU A 235 13.50 2.71 19.50
CA GLU A 235 12.28 3.27 20.09
C GLU A 235 11.22 3.57 19.02
N ARG A 236 11.64 4.18 17.90
CA ARG A 236 10.75 4.41 16.75
C ARG A 236 10.19 3.10 16.22
N MET A 237 11.03 2.07 16.06
CA MET A 237 10.60 0.75 15.60
C MET A 237 9.57 0.12 16.55
N GLN A 238 9.75 0.29 17.86
CA GLN A 238 8.78 -0.17 18.86
C GLN A 238 7.43 0.53 18.73
N GLN A 239 7.43 1.85 18.53
CA GLN A 239 6.19 2.62 18.32
C GLN A 239 5.46 2.18 17.05
N GLU A 240 6.19 1.95 15.96
CA GLU A 240 5.59 1.47 14.70
C GLU A 240 5.01 0.07 14.83
N HIS A 241 5.73 -0.86 15.47
CA HIS A 241 5.19 -2.20 15.75
C HIS A 241 3.94 -2.15 16.62
N ALA A 242 3.91 -1.27 17.63
CA ALA A 242 2.73 -1.07 18.46
C ALA A 242 1.56 -0.50 17.65
N ALA A 243 1.81 0.46 16.75
CA ALA A 243 0.78 1.03 15.88
C ALA A 243 0.24 -0.01 14.89
N ALA A 244 1.11 -0.79 14.25
CA ALA A 244 0.72 -1.88 13.36
C ALA A 244 -0.08 -2.97 14.08
N GLY A 245 0.34 -3.35 15.30
CA GLY A 245 -0.40 -4.29 16.16
C GLY A 245 -1.80 -3.78 16.51
N LYS A 246 -1.91 -2.51 16.94
CA LYS A 246 -3.22 -1.86 17.19
C LYS A 246 -4.11 -1.84 15.95
N HIS A 247 -3.54 -1.56 14.78
CA HIS A 247 -4.27 -1.59 13.52
C HIS A 247 -4.80 -3.00 13.20
N MET A 248 -3.95 -4.02 13.35
CA MET A 248 -4.33 -5.41 13.10
C MET A 248 -5.42 -5.91 14.06
N LEU A 249 -5.32 -5.57 15.35
CA LEU A 249 -6.38 -5.86 16.33
C LEU A 249 -7.71 -5.19 15.98
N ARG A 250 -7.70 -3.95 15.48
CA ARG A 250 -8.94 -3.29 15.01
C ARG A 250 -9.53 -3.98 13.78
N LEU A 251 -8.70 -4.47 12.86
CA LEU A 251 -9.18 -5.22 11.69
C LEU A 251 -9.78 -6.56 12.11
N LEU A 252 -9.14 -7.27 13.05
CA LEU A 252 -9.68 -8.51 13.61
C LEU A 252 -11.01 -8.26 14.34
N GLY A 253 -11.10 -7.25 15.19
CA GLY A 253 -12.36 -6.90 15.87
C GLY A 253 -13.47 -6.48 14.91
N ARG A 254 -13.15 -5.84 13.78
CA ARG A 254 -14.11 -5.56 12.70
C ARG A 254 -14.53 -6.83 11.95
N ALA A 255 -13.60 -7.74 11.71
CA ALA A 255 -13.89 -9.02 11.06
C ALA A 255 -14.77 -9.90 11.97
N GLU A 256 -14.44 -10.00 13.26
CA GLU A 256 -15.27 -10.66 14.27
C GLU A 256 -16.65 -10.01 14.37
N GLY A 257 -16.73 -8.68 14.43
CA GLY A 257 -18.00 -7.96 14.40
C GLY A 257 -18.81 -8.20 13.13
N ALA A 258 -18.16 -8.29 11.97
CA ALA A 258 -18.80 -8.64 10.70
C ALA A 258 -19.28 -10.10 10.66
N VAL A 259 -18.51 -11.03 11.24
CA VAL A 259 -18.87 -12.45 11.36
C VAL A 259 -20.04 -12.62 12.34
N SER A 260 -20.02 -11.97 13.50
CA SER A 260 -21.13 -11.97 14.45
C SER A 260 -22.36 -11.27 13.88
N ALA A 261 -22.22 -10.16 13.13
CA ALA A 261 -23.32 -9.53 12.44
C ALA A 261 -23.91 -10.44 11.35
N ALA A 262 -23.06 -11.13 10.58
CA ALA A 262 -23.49 -12.11 9.59
C ALA A 262 -24.21 -13.31 10.26
N ALA A 263 -23.70 -13.81 11.38
CA ALA A 263 -24.33 -14.87 12.17
C ALA A 263 -25.64 -14.44 12.85
N SER A 264 -25.80 -13.16 13.18
CA SER A 264 -27.08 -12.62 13.64
C SER A 264 -28.07 -12.36 12.49
N SER A 265 -27.58 -12.17 11.26
CA SER A 265 -28.41 -11.98 10.06
C SER A 265 -28.99 -13.28 9.51
N SER A 266 -28.42 -14.45 9.85
CA SER A 266 -28.95 -15.77 9.49
C SER A 266 -30.21 -16.16 10.28
N ALA A 267 -30.74 -15.28 11.13
CA ALA A 267 -32.04 -15.43 11.77
C ALA A 267 -33.18 -14.74 10.99
N GLN A 268 -32.90 -14.07 9.86
CA GLN A 268 -33.93 -13.52 8.97
C GLN A 268 -34.32 -14.54 7.89
N PRO A 269 -35.61 -14.61 7.49
CA PRO A 269 -36.03 -15.50 6.41
C PRO A 269 -35.21 -15.22 5.15
N GLU A 270 -34.81 -16.30 4.47
CA GLU A 270 -33.88 -16.34 3.34
C GLU A 270 -34.24 -15.29 2.27
N LYS A 271 -33.48 -14.20 2.20
CA LYS A 271 -33.66 -13.13 1.22
C LYS A 271 -33.19 -13.60 -0.16
N ILE A 272 -34.07 -13.59 -1.16
CA ILE A 272 -33.77 -13.96 -2.54
C ILE A 272 -33.38 -12.69 -3.31
N VAL A 273 -32.14 -12.58 -3.77
CA VAL A 273 -31.67 -11.39 -4.51
C VAL A 273 -31.94 -11.58 -6.01
N LEU A 274 -32.75 -10.71 -6.60
CA LEU A 274 -33.17 -10.82 -8.00
C LEU A 274 -32.21 -10.08 -8.95
N TYR A 275 -31.74 -8.90 -8.53
CA TYR A 275 -30.92 -8.01 -9.36
C TYR A 275 -29.92 -7.20 -8.54
N ARG A 276 -28.76 -6.92 -9.14
CA ARG A 276 -27.76 -5.98 -8.64
C ARG A 276 -27.35 -4.97 -9.71
N GLY A 277 -27.47 -3.69 -9.39
CA GLY A 277 -27.04 -2.59 -10.24
C GLY A 277 -25.52 -2.47 -10.28
N LYS A 278 -24.95 -2.30 -11.47
CA LYS A 278 -23.54 -1.91 -11.63
C LYS A 278 -23.41 -0.39 -11.48
N GLY A 279 -22.21 0.07 -11.11
CA GLY A 279 -21.91 1.50 -10.98
C GLY A 279 -22.23 2.13 -9.62
N MET A 280 -22.72 1.38 -8.62
CA MET A 280 -23.06 1.93 -7.30
C MET A 280 -21.89 2.59 -6.57
N ARG A 281 -20.65 2.12 -6.80
CA ARG A 281 -19.44 2.76 -6.25
C ARG A 281 -19.17 4.13 -6.89
N LEU A 282 -19.40 4.23 -8.21
CA LEU A 282 -19.26 5.48 -8.95
C LEU A 282 -20.34 6.48 -8.54
N PHE A 283 -21.60 6.04 -8.44
CA PHE A 283 -22.69 6.87 -7.93
C PHE A 283 -22.43 7.36 -6.50
N ARG A 284 -21.93 6.49 -5.61
CA ARG A 284 -21.54 6.88 -4.26
C ARG A 284 -20.42 7.93 -4.25
N LEU A 285 -19.45 7.80 -5.15
CA LEU A 285 -18.39 8.79 -5.31
C LEU A 285 -18.95 10.14 -5.77
N LEU A 286 -19.83 10.15 -6.78
CA LEU A 286 -20.47 11.37 -7.31
C LEU A 286 -21.30 12.09 -6.24
N VAL A 287 -22.11 11.36 -5.48
CA VAL A 287 -22.93 11.92 -4.40
C VAL A 287 -22.05 12.54 -3.30
N ARG A 288 -20.95 11.88 -2.92
CA ARG A 288 -20.02 12.41 -1.92
C ARG A 288 -19.24 13.62 -2.42
N LEU A 289 -18.81 13.62 -3.68
CA LEU A 289 -18.15 14.78 -4.30
C LEU A 289 -19.07 16.00 -4.32
N LYS A 290 -20.35 15.80 -4.60
CA LYS A 290 -21.38 16.85 -4.54
C LYS A 290 -21.52 17.47 -3.14
N VAL A 291 -21.44 16.67 -2.07
CA VAL A 291 -21.49 17.19 -0.69
C VAL A 291 -20.30 18.10 -0.41
N PHE A 292 -19.10 17.74 -0.88
CA PHE A 292 -17.92 18.60 -0.76
C PHE A 292 -18.04 19.88 -1.59
N GLN A 293 -18.59 19.80 -2.81
CA GLN A 293 -18.83 20.97 -3.66
C GLN A 293 -19.75 21.99 -2.97
N LEU A 294 -20.87 21.53 -2.40
CA LEU A 294 -21.80 22.41 -1.67
C LEU A 294 -21.16 23.02 -0.41
N ALA A 295 -20.37 22.24 0.34
CA ALA A 295 -19.62 22.75 1.49
C ALA A 295 -18.59 23.82 1.10
N GLY A 296 -17.90 23.62 -0.03
CA GLY A 296 -16.97 24.61 -0.59
C GLY A 296 -17.65 25.91 -1.01
N ILE A 297 -18.80 25.82 -1.69
CA ILE A 297 -19.59 27.00 -2.07
C ILE A 297 -20.09 27.74 -0.82
N ALA A 298 -20.58 27.02 0.19
CA ALA A 298 -21.03 27.63 1.44
C ALA A 298 -19.89 28.33 2.21
N ALA A 299 -18.70 27.74 2.23
CA ALA A 299 -17.51 28.33 2.85
C ALA A 299 -17.04 29.62 2.13
N LEU A 300 -17.22 29.69 0.81
CA LEU A 300 -16.88 30.86 0.00
C LEU A 300 -17.96 31.96 0.00
N ALA A 301 -19.19 31.64 0.39
CA ALA A 301 -20.29 32.61 0.43
C ALA A 301 -20.02 33.77 1.42
N VAL A 302 -19.36 33.49 2.55
CA VAL A 302 -19.02 34.50 3.57
C VAL A 302 -18.00 35.52 3.06
N PRO A 303 -16.81 35.14 2.54
CA PRO A 303 -15.84 36.09 2.02
C PRO A 303 -16.37 36.88 0.81
N ILE A 304 -17.16 36.24 -0.06
CA ILE A 304 -17.83 36.92 -1.17
C ILE A 304 -18.78 37.98 -0.63
N ASN A 305 -19.66 37.63 0.32
CA ASN A 305 -20.60 38.60 0.90
C ASN A 305 -19.90 39.77 1.60
N THR A 306 -18.78 39.53 2.29
CA THR A 306 -17.97 40.60 2.90
C THR A 306 -17.29 41.50 1.86
N PHE A 307 -16.87 40.93 0.72
CA PHE A 307 -16.30 41.69 -0.39
C PHE A 307 -17.37 42.54 -1.10
N LEU A 308 -18.55 41.96 -1.35
CA LEU A 308 -19.72 42.66 -1.89
C LEU A 308 -20.16 43.83 -0.99
N ALA A 309 -20.05 43.67 0.34
CA ALA A 309 -20.43 44.70 1.31
C ALA A 309 -19.41 45.84 1.46
N THR A 310 -18.18 45.72 0.94
CA THR A 310 -17.09 46.68 1.17
C THR A 310 -16.64 47.48 -0.08
N GLY A 311 -17.10 47.17 -1.30
CA GLY A 311 -16.96 48.09 -2.45
C GLY A 311 -16.90 47.46 -3.86
N ASN A 312 -17.24 48.29 -4.87
CA ASN A 312 -17.41 48.06 -6.32
C ASN A 312 -17.22 46.63 -6.87
N VAL A 313 -18.35 45.95 -7.02
CA VAL A 313 -18.44 44.64 -7.62
C VAL A 313 -18.83 44.81 -9.08
N GLU A 314 -18.01 44.27 -9.98
CA GLU A 314 -18.32 44.27 -11.41
C GLU A 314 -19.57 43.41 -11.67
N SER A 315 -20.50 43.91 -12.48
CA SER A 315 -21.77 43.21 -12.77
C SER A 315 -21.56 41.79 -13.32
N THR A 316 -20.46 41.57 -14.02
CA THR A 316 -20.01 40.27 -14.54
C THR A 316 -19.75 39.26 -13.42
N GLN A 317 -19.13 39.67 -12.31
CA GLN A 317 -18.81 38.79 -11.18
C GLN A 317 -20.06 38.34 -10.43
N VAL A 318 -21.04 39.23 -10.26
CA VAL A 318 -22.34 38.90 -9.63
C VAL A 318 -23.09 37.88 -10.48
N VAL A 319 -23.12 38.07 -11.80
CA VAL A 319 -23.78 37.14 -12.73
C VAL A 319 -23.10 35.76 -12.71
N MET A 320 -21.77 35.71 -12.71
CA MET A 320 -21.01 34.45 -12.64
C MET A 320 -21.23 33.71 -11.32
N ALA A 321 -21.24 34.42 -10.19
CA ALA A 321 -21.50 33.85 -8.88
C ALA A 321 -22.93 33.30 -8.77
N ALA A 322 -23.93 34.06 -9.24
CA ALA A 322 -25.31 33.62 -9.28
C ALA A 322 -25.48 32.39 -10.19
N GLY A 323 -24.84 32.39 -11.36
CA GLY A 323 -24.83 31.25 -12.28
C GLY A 323 -24.23 30.00 -11.66
N LEU A 324 -23.13 30.12 -10.91
CA LEU A 324 -22.48 29.00 -10.21
C LEU A 324 -23.40 28.40 -9.14
N VAL A 325 -24.05 29.24 -8.33
CA VAL A 325 -24.96 28.79 -7.26
C VAL A 325 -26.18 28.09 -7.85
N VAL A 326 -26.82 28.69 -8.86
CA VAL A 326 -27.97 28.10 -9.54
C VAL A 326 -27.58 26.79 -10.22
N GLY A 327 -26.47 26.76 -10.97
CA GLY A 327 -25.98 25.56 -11.63
C GLY A 327 -25.65 24.43 -10.64
N ALA A 328 -25.00 24.75 -9.52
CA ALA A 328 -24.71 23.77 -8.48
C ALA A 328 -25.98 23.25 -7.79
N GLY A 329 -26.98 24.11 -7.57
CA GLY A 329 -28.28 23.74 -7.03
C GLY A 329 -29.06 22.81 -7.96
N VAL A 330 -29.11 23.11 -9.25
CA VAL A 330 -29.74 22.27 -10.28
C VAL A 330 -29.03 20.91 -10.34
N ALA A 331 -27.71 20.89 -10.53
CA ALA A 331 -26.94 19.65 -10.60
C ALA A 331 -27.09 18.79 -9.33
N SER A 332 -27.12 19.43 -8.16
CA SER A 332 -27.35 18.77 -6.86
C SER A 332 -28.72 18.13 -6.75
N THR A 333 -29.76 18.84 -7.21
CA THR A 333 -31.15 18.36 -7.20
C THR A 333 -31.31 17.21 -8.18
N THR A 334 -30.76 17.32 -9.38
CA THR A 334 -30.78 16.25 -10.39
C THR A 334 -30.06 15.00 -9.89
N LEU A 335 -28.85 15.13 -9.33
CA LEU A 335 -28.11 13.98 -8.81
C LEU A 335 -28.84 13.30 -7.65
N TRP A 336 -29.44 14.08 -6.74
CA TRP A 336 -30.27 13.56 -5.65
C TRP A 336 -31.52 12.84 -6.16
N TYR A 337 -32.19 13.40 -7.17
CA TYR A 337 -33.36 12.81 -7.80
C TYR A 337 -33.05 11.40 -8.33
N TYR A 338 -31.94 11.23 -9.04
CA TYR A 338 -31.52 9.94 -9.59
C TYR A 338 -30.91 9.01 -8.54
N SER A 339 -30.15 9.50 -7.55
CA SER A 339 -29.49 8.63 -6.56
C SER A 339 -30.50 7.84 -5.70
N ARG A 340 -31.65 8.45 -5.39
CA ARG A 340 -32.72 7.82 -4.61
C ARG A 340 -33.66 6.93 -5.44
N ARG A 341 -33.50 6.92 -6.77
CA ARG A 341 -34.34 6.17 -7.70
C ARG A 341 -33.59 5.05 -8.41
N TYR A 342 -32.29 5.20 -8.64
CA TYR A 342 -31.48 4.16 -9.27
C TYR A 342 -31.28 2.96 -8.34
N LEU A 343 -31.75 1.78 -8.76
CA LEU A 343 -31.70 0.56 -7.96
C LEU A 343 -30.31 -0.06 -7.96
N GLY A 344 -29.71 -0.12 -6.77
CA GLY A 344 -28.47 -0.84 -6.51
C GLY A 344 -28.70 -2.32 -6.26
N GLU A 345 -29.81 -2.69 -5.62
CA GLU A 345 -30.20 -4.08 -5.39
C GLU A 345 -31.73 -4.20 -5.34
N LEU A 346 -32.26 -5.28 -5.93
CA LEU A 346 -33.65 -5.67 -5.84
C LEU A 346 -33.72 -7.08 -5.25
N SER A 347 -34.57 -7.28 -4.25
CA SER A 347 -34.66 -8.60 -3.59
C SER A 347 -36.08 -8.91 -3.14
N LEU A 348 -36.44 -10.18 -3.19
CA LEU A 348 -37.68 -10.71 -2.65
C LEU A 348 -37.45 -11.20 -1.22
N LEU A 349 -38.30 -10.78 -0.30
CA LEU A 349 -38.34 -11.21 1.09
C LEU A 349 -39.54 -12.15 1.25
N PRO A 350 -39.31 -13.48 1.36
CA PRO A 350 -40.39 -14.43 1.60
C PRO A 350 -40.99 -14.21 2.99
N SER A 351 -42.32 -14.29 3.09
CA SER A 351 -43.03 -14.16 4.36
C SER A 351 -42.77 -15.37 5.25
N GLY A 352 -42.06 -15.18 6.36
CA GLY A 352 -41.87 -16.22 7.38
C GLY A 352 -43.09 -16.48 8.27
N VAL A 353 -44.18 -15.70 8.12
CA VAL A 353 -45.40 -15.79 8.93
C VAL A 353 -46.58 -16.13 8.02
N ALA A 354 -47.34 -17.17 8.38
CA ALA A 354 -48.53 -17.59 7.65
C ALA A 354 -49.55 -16.44 7.55
N GLY A 355 -49.83 -15.98 6.33
CA GLY A 355 -50.83 -14.95 6.05
C GLY A 355 -50.32 -13.54 5.71
N GLN A 356 -49.02 -13.28 5.74
CA GLN A 356 -48.48 -11.99 5.26
C GLN A 356 -48.05 -12.06 3.78
N PRO A 357 -48.34 -11.04 2.96
CA PRO A 357 -47.86 -10.99 1.58
C PRO A 357 -46.33 -10.81 1.53
N PRO A 358 -45.64 -11.41 0.53
CA PRO A 358 -44.21 -11.22 0.34
C PRO A 358 -43.87 -9.74 0.12
N ARG A 359 -42.66 -9.34 0.52
CA ARG A 359 -42.18 -7.96 0.38
C ARG A 359 -41.04 -7.87 -0.62
N LEU A 360 -40.94 -6.72 -1.28
CA LEU A 360 -39.86 -6.38 -2.20
C LEU A 360 -38.94 -5.37 -1.52
N ARG A 361 -37.65 -5.67 -1.45
CA ARG A 361 -36.62 -4.75 -0.96
C ARG A 361 -35.97 -4.02 -2.14
N LEU A 362 -36.12 -2.71 -2.15
CA LEU A 362 -35.56 -1.78 -3.13
C LEU A 362 -34.40 -1.02 -2.47
N SER A 363 -33.17 -1.32 -2.86
CA SER A 363 -31.99 -0.70 -2.25
C SER A 363 -31.40 0.39 -3.14
N VAL A 364 -31.36 1.61 -2.63
CA VAL A 364 -30.89 2.82 -3.32
C VAL A 364 -29.84 3.58 -2.49
N LEU A 365 -29.38 4.73 -2.98
CA LEU A 365 -28.53 5.63 -2.20
C LEU A 365 -29.33 6.81 -1.66
N ASP A 366 -29.13 7.10 -0.38
CA ASP A 366 -29.65 8.32 0.24
C ASP A 366 -28.88 9.57 -0.23
N PHE A 367 -29.28 10.73 0.30
CA PHE A 367 -28.63 12.02 0.02
C PHE A 367 -27.13 12.06 0.37
N TRP A 368 -26.68 11.24 1.33
CA TRP A 368 -25.31 11.20 1.83
C TRP A 368 -24.45 10.12 1.14
N GLY A 369 -25.04 9.32 0.25
CA GLY A 369 -24.40 8.20 -0.42
C GLY A 369 -24.31 6.93 0.42
N ASN A 370 -25.08 6.85 1.51
CA ASN A 370 -25.31 5.62 2.26
C ASN A 370 -26.41 4.80 1.58
N ARG A 371 -26.45 3.51 1.89
CA ARG A 371 -27.48 2.61 1.37
C ARG A 371 -28.79 2.83 2.14
N GLU A 372 -29.87 3.02 1.41
CA GLU A 372 -31.26 3.12 1.90
C GLU A 372 -32.01 1.91 1.36
N ASP A 373 -32.54 1.06 2.25
CA ASP A 373 -33.33 -0.12 1.89
C ASP A 373 -34.80 0.15 2.16
N ASN A 374 -35.63 0.14 1.10
CA ASN A 374 -37.07 0.35 1.20
C ASN A 374 -37.80 -0.96 0.96
N ASP A 375 -38.51 -1.44 1.99
CA ASP A 375 -39.30 -2.67 1.92
C ASP A 375 -40.76 -2.31 1.61
N VAL A 376 -41.20 -2.68 0.42
CA VAL A 376 -42.57 -2.43 -0.07
C VAL A 376 -43.33 -3.73 -0.21
N ALA A 377 -44.66 -3.68 -0.09
CA ALA A 377 -45.49 -4.85 -0.35
C ALA A 377 -45.37 -5.22 -1.83
N LEU A 378 -45.34 -6.52 -2.16
CA LEU A 378 -45.24 -6.95 -3.55
C LEU A 378 -46.36 -6.36 -4.42
N GLN A 379 -47.57 -6.21 -3.86
CA GLN A 379 -48.73 -5.65 -4.57
C GLN A 379 -48.59 -4.19 -4.96
N ALA A 380 -47.74 -3.43 -4.27
CA ALA A 380 -47.53 -2.01 -4.57
C ALA A 380 -46.69 -1.81 -5.85
N LEU A 381 -46.07 -2.87 -6.37
CA LEU A 381 -45.29 -2.81 -7.60
C LEU A 381 -46.20 -2.80 -8.82
N VAL A 382 -46.16 -1.75 -9.62
CA VAL A 382 -46.82 -1.70 -10.93
C VAL A 382 -45.89 -2.37 -11.95
N PRO A 383 -46.26 -3.53 -12.52
CA PRO A 383 -45.35 -4.27 -13.39
C PRO A 383 -45.17 -3.57 -14.75
N PRO A 384 -43.96 -3.06 -15.08
CA PRO A 384 -43.77 -2.17 -16.23
C PRO A 384 -43.92 -2.87 -17.58
N LEU A 385 -43.90 -4.21 -17.61
CA LEU A 385 -43.99 -5.00 -18.85
C LEU A 385 -45.34 -5.71 -19.01
N ALA A 386 -46.26 -5.61 -18.05
CA ALA A 386 -47.53 -6.35 -18.07
C ALA A 386 -48.43 -5.98 -19.27
N GLN A 387 -48.42 -4.71 -19.69
CA GLN A 387 -49.27 -4.21 -20.77
C GLN A 387 -48.67 -4.43 -22.17
N LEU A 388 -47.43 -4.93 -22.27
CA LEU A 388 -46.73 -5.09 -23.54
C LEU A 388 -46.85 -6.53 -24.07
N PRO A 389 -47.02 -6.73 -25.40
CA PRO A 389 -46.90 -8.05 -26.01
C PRO A 389 -45.54 -8.68 -25.72
N GLU A 390 -45.50 -10.00 -25.44
CA GLU A 390 -44.28 -10.80 -25.22
C GLU A 390 -43.06 -10.46 -26.13
N PRO A 391 -43.20 -10.27 -27.46
CA PRO A 391 -42.06 -9.90 -28.30
C PRO A 391 -41.48 -8.50 -27.98
N SER A 392 -42.32 -7.56 -27.53
CA SER A 392 -41.93 -6.19 -27.19
C SER A 392 -41.39 -6.05 -25.77
N GLN A 393 -41.77 -6.95 -24.85
CA GLN A 393 -41.29 -6.94 -23.45
C GLN A 393 -39.78 -7.06 -23.35
N ARG A 394 -39.15 -7.88 -24.20
CA ARG A 394 -37.69 -8.04 -24.23
C ARG A 394 -36.96 -6.77 -24.65
N ALA A 395 -37.52 -6.04 -25.63
CA ALA A 395 -36.94 -4.79 -26.10
C ALA A 395 -37.07 -3.70 -25.03
N ALA A 396 -38.24 -3.57 -24.41
CA ALA A 396 -38.49 -2.62 -23.32
C ALA A 396 -37.62 -2.92 -22.08
N ALA A 397 -37.45 -4.19 -21.70
CA ALA A 397 -36.57 -4.57 -20.59
C ALA A 397 -35.09 -4.19 -20.82
N MET A 398 -34.66 -4.04 -22.08
CA MET A 398 -33.30 -3.67 -22.45
C MET A 398 -33.06 -2.16 -22.53
N GLU A 399 -34.07 -1.34 -22.20
CA GLU A 399 -33.86 0.09 -22.07
C GLU A 399 -32.80 0.42 -21.01
N PRO A 400 -32.02 1.50 -21.20
CA PRO A 400 -30.95 1.88 -20.27
C PRO A 400 -31.44 2.07 -18.83
N LEU A 401 -32.64 2.63 -18.66
CA LEU A 401 -33.31 2.90 -17.39
C LEU A 401 -34.78 2.52 -17.52
N LEU A 402 -35.11 1.26 -17.20
CA LEU A 402 -36.49 0.80 -17.12
C LEU A 402 -37.15 1.42 -15.88
N PRO A 403 -38.23 2.21 -16.03
CA PRO A 403 -38.98 2.73 -14.89
C PRO A 403 -39.70 1.59 -14.17
N LEU A 404 -39.73 1.67 -12.84
CA LEU A 404 -40.40 0.73 -11.96
C LEU A 404 -41.23 1.53 -10.97
N ASP A 405 -42.53 1.63 -11.24
CA ASP A 405 -43.44 2.40 -10.42
C ASP A 405 -43.90 1.60 -9.20
N VAL A 406 -43.91 2.27 -8.05
CA VAL A 406 -44.28 1.69 -6.76
C VAL A 406 -45.31 2.58 -6.10
N GLU A 407 -46.53 2.07 -5.96
CA GLU A 407 -47.64 2.77 -5.32
C GLU A 407 -47.29 3.12 -3.86
N GLY A 408 -47.57 4.36 -3.48
CA GLY A 408 -47.32 4.85 -2.12
C GLY A 408 -45.85 5.20 -1.80
N ASP A 409 -44.93 5.10 -2.76
CA ASP A 409 -43.54 5.58 -2.59
C ASP A 409 -43.09 6.44 -3.77
N ARG A 410 -42.22 5.91 -4.65
CA ARG A 410 -41.63 6.65 -5.76
C ARG A 410 -41.30 5.72 -6.93
N GLN A 411 -41.16 6.31 -8.11
CA GLN A 411 -40.63 5.61 -9.27
C GLN A 411 -39.14 5.28 -9.07
N TYR A 412 -38.77 4.04 -9.32
CA TYR A 412 -37.40 3.55 -9.33
C TYR A 412 -36.91 3.31 -10.76
N PHE A 413 -35.60 3.24 -10.95
CA PHE A 413 -34.98 2.92 -12.23
C PHE A 413 -34.14 1.67 -12.12
N LEU A 414 -34.45 0.71 -13.00
CA LEU A 414 -33.76 -0.56 -13.14
C LEU A 414 -32.99 -0.56 -14.45
N SER A 415 -31.71 -0.94 -14.43
CA SER A 415 -30.94 -1.12 -15.68
C SER A 415 -30.62 -2.59 -15.89
N VAL A 416 -31.51 -3.32 -16.58
CA VAL A 416 -31.29 -4.75 -16.86
C VAL A 416 -30.10 -4.94 -17.80
N ARG A 417 -29.95 -4.06 -18.79
CA ARG A 417 -28.85 -4.07 -19.77
C ARG A 417 -27.46 -3.96 -19.14
N TYR A 418 -27.30 -3.10 -18.14
CA TYR A 418 -25.99 -2.83 -17.53
C TYR A 418 -25.79 -3.49 -16.16
N GLY A 419 -26.86 -3.93 -15.50
CA GLY A 419 -26.79 -4.61 -14.21
C GLY A 419 -26.46 -6.10 -14.30
N THR A 420 -26.47 -6.77 -13.15
CA THR A 420 -26.33 -8.21 -13.02
C THR A 420 -27.66 -8.77 -12.53
N VAL A 421 -28.32 -9.55 -13.38
CA VAL A 421 -29.52 -10.31 -13.02
C VAL A 421 -29.07 -11.64 -12.42
N LEU A 422 -29.54 -11.95 -11.22
CA LEU A 422 -29.20 -13.19 -10.52
C LEU A 422 -30.28 -14.25 -10.73
N GLU A 423 -31.56 -13.84 -10.68
CA GLU A 423 -32.72 -14.71 -10.90
C GLU A 423 -33.53 -14.23 -12.12
N PRO A 424 -33.13 -14.63 -13.35
CA PRO A 424 -33.70 -14.06 -14.58
C PRO A 424 -35.16 -14.45 -14.82
N GLN A 425 -35.57 -15.65 -14.41
CA GLN A 425 -36.95 -16.11 -14.58
C GLN A 425 -37.89 -15.35 -13.63
N THR A 426 -37.53 -15.30 -12.34
CA THR A 426 -38.30 -14.60 -11.30
C THR A 426 -38.34 -13.09 -11.54
N LEU A 427 -37.23 -12.47 -11.95
CA LEU A 427 -37.21 -11.04 -12.30
C LEU A 427 -38.12 -10.75 -13.51
N ARG A 428 -38.11 -11.61 -14.54
CA ARG A 428 -38.99 -11.44 -15.70
C ARG A 428 -40.46 -11.57 -15.30
N GLN A 429 -40.81 -12.59 -14.53
CA GLN A 429 -42.17 -12.77 -14.01
C GLN A 429 -42.61 -11.58 -13.16
N LEU A 430 -41.72 -11.01 -12.33
CA LEU A 430 -42.00 -9.83 -11.52
C LEU A 430 -42.32 -8.62 -12.41
N LEU A 431 -41.48 -8.36 -13.42
CA LEU A 431 -41.67 -7.22 -14.32
C LEU A 431 -42.88 -7.37 -15.24
N ALA A 432 -43.25 -8.61 -15.59
CA ALA A 432 -44.43 -8.95 -16.40
C ALA A 432 -45.72 -9.11 -15.58
N GLY A 433 -45.66 -9.07 -14.24
CA GLY A 433 -46.81 -9.26 -13.36
C GLY A 433 -47.30 -10.71 -13.23
N GLN A 434 -46.47 -11.69 -13.59
CA GLN A 434 -46.80 -13.12 -13.70
C GLN A 434 -46.25 -13.99 -12.56
N LEU A 435 -45.78 -13.40 -11.45
CA LEU A 435 -45.18 -14.16 -10.35
C LEU A 435 -46.26 -15.00 -9.63
N GLU A 436 -46.12 -16.34 -9.65
CA GLU A 436 -47.11 -17.26 -9.08
C GLU A 436 -47.30 -17.01 -7.57
N GLY A 437 -48.53 -16.70 -7.15
CA GLY A 437 -48.92 -16.63 -5.74
C GLY A 437 -49.71 -15.42 -5.28
N GLN A 438 -49.90 -14.35 -6.07
CA GLN A 438 -50.85 -13.26 -5.77
C GLN A 438 -51.01 -12.33 -6.99
N GLN A 439 -52.26 -12.05 -7.39
CA GLN A 439 -52.61 -11.10 -8.45
C GLN A 439 -51.96 -9.74 -8.18
N LEU A 440 -51.02 -9.34 -9.04
CA LEU A 440 -50.55 -7.97 -9.13
C LEU A 440 -51.60 -7.19 -9.92
N ARG A 441 -52.19 -6.18 -9.31
CA ARG A 441 -53.30 -5.40 -9.88
C ARG A 441 -52.75 -4.63 -11.07
N ALA A 442 -53.28 -4.89 -12.26
CA ALA A 442 -53.12 -3.99 -13.39
C ALA A 442 -54.11 -2.83 -13.19
N ASP A 443 -53.65 -1.60 -13.38
CA ASP A 443 -54.50 -0.40 -13.36
C ASP A 443 -55.68 -0.58 -14.33
N ASP A 444 -56.90 -0.55 -13.77
CA ASP A 444 -58.13 -0.30 -14.50
C ASP A 444 -58.24 1.21 -14.71
N ASP A 445 -58.19 1.67 -15.96
CA ASP A 445 -58.72 2.99 -16.32
C ASP A 445 -59.36 2.93 -17.71
N SER A 446 -60.70 2.80 -17.73
CA SER A 446 -61.59 3.38 -18.74
C SER A 446 -63.06 3.07 -18.45
N SER A 447 -63.74 3.97 -17.73
CA SER A 447 -65.10 4.51 -18.03
C SER A 447 -65.49 5.58 -17.02
#